data_AF-L0JAG2-F1
#
_entry.id   AF-L0JAG2-F1
#
_cell.length_a   1.000
_cell.length_b   1.000
_cell.length_c   1.000
_cell.angle_alpha   90.00
_cell.angle_beta   90.00
_cell.angle_gamma   90.00
#
_symmetry.space_group_name_H-M   'P 1'
#
loop_
_entity.id
_entity.type
_entity.pdbx_description
1 polymer ?
#
loop_
_entity_poly.entity_id
_entity_poly.type
_entity_poly.pdbx_seq_one_letter_code
_entity_poly.pdbx_strand_id
1 'polypeptide(L)'
;MRLVSPGEWMSHSRWFRRDLSAERIGEILSFDKRTRPLLHDFLNAYPPRLHNETRWSYADIFQWVNESADPRGTLGLMPRLFPVPDAPRRPARMLFATSVEVGAGGQEFVVHAWEPSDGRGHVAVGYPVRDCPGATNPETAQRLLGHLSWASAVAIPTGDDAPTGNRGVQPAVWVADGRPVVLGGGDDDLPAGVERCVWGDVANLLRTDLPWWPHGLRERDAMLMWRPGDDPLAITPATAERDPAALLDILTPDSSTGLRHTIAKMIRTIEHDLCGQFVGGRDQYAPFPGLTHAAFPAIGNDSTPQPRTPGEAALFLHQRVPNPLIAARAATVAGGYPVAHLTYVIKPTNRQHPLVDEWLTRLRPASTSRRDEIGYQLALSMLPVELGPDDHLAPTGFHVDPDWPDCWIVSLGETVIVTCGVSVPARGVLRQAYLAEGAAFFRDSLGGVWPLPCKRYRPTDTDEDLAQTLTRLLVDAGADVESPDAAVETNLLLWQQIQASPLPIAIHADEVMPHRQA
;
A
#
# COMPACT_ATOMS: atom_id res chain seq x y z
N MET A 1 32.05 -15.71 -7.92
CA MET A 1 31.11 -15.57 -9.04
C MET A 1 30.87 -16.95 -9.65
N ARG A 2 29.71 -17.58 -9.40
CA ARG A 2 29.35 -18.83 -10.09
C ARG A 2 29.11 -18.50 -11.57
N LEU A 3 29.65 -19.31 -12.48
CA LEU A 3 29.37 -19.17 -13.90
C LEU A 3 27.93 -19.64 -14.15
N VAL A 4 27.00 -18.70 -14.13
CA VAL A 4 25.60 -18.93 -14.49
C VAL A 4 25.52 -19.18 -16.00
N SER A 5 24.83 -20.23 -16.41
CA SER A 5 24.68 -20.57 -17.82
C SER A 5 23.84 -19.51 -18.54
N PRO A 6 24.10 -19.21 -19.83
CA PRO A 6 23.25 -18.31 -20.61
C PRO A 6 21.76 -18.69 -20.61
N GLY A 7 21.46 -19.99 -20.51
CA GLY A 7 20.10 -20.54 -20.46
C GLY A 7 19.33 -20.18 -19.18
N GLU A 8 20.00 -20.05 -18.04
CA GLU A 8 19.36 -19.65 -16.79
C GLU A 8 18.82 -18.22 -16.88
N TRP A 9 19.63 -17.27 -17.35
CA TRP A 9 19.18 -15.89 -17.61
C TRP A 9 18.01 -15.81 -18.60
N MET A 10 18.06 -16.60 -19.68
CA MET A 10 17.01 -16.65 -20.70
C MET A 10 15.68 -17.18 -20.13
N SER A 11 15.73 -18.10 -19.16
CA SER A 11 14.55 -18.71 -18.55
C SER A 11 13.68 -17.73 -17.73
N HIS A 12 14.29 -16.65 -17.22
CA HIS A 12 13.59 -15.61 -16.46
C HIS A 12 13.02 -14.50 -17.35
N SER A 13 13.63 -14.28 -18.52
CA SER A 13 13.22 -13.28 -19.50
C SER A 13 11.95 -13.69 -20.24
N ARG A 14 11.12 -12.72 -20.61
CA ARG A 14 9.94 -12.95 -21.47
C ARG A 14 10.31 -13.15 -22.93
N TRP A 15 11.48 -12.68 -23.36
CA TRP A 15 11.90 -12.74 -24.77
C TRP A 15 11.89 -14.15 -25.35
N PHE A 16 12.19 -15.15 -24.52
CA PHE A 16 12.33 -16.54 -24.94
C PHE A 16 11.11 -17.41 -24.62
N ARG A 17 10.03 -16.82 -24.10
CA ARG A 17 8.79 -17.55 -23.82
C ARG A 17 8.04 -17.79 -25.12
N ARG A 18 7.57 -19.02 -25.33
CA ARG A 18 6.79 -19.40 -26.50
C ARG A 18 5.31 -19.30 -26.18
N ASP A 19 4.80 -18.07 -26.10
CA ASP A 19 3.40 -17.76 -25.77
C ASP A 19 2.67 -16.97 -26.88
N LEU A 20 3.39 -16.47 -27.90
CA LEU A 20 2.80 -15.69 -28.98
C LEU A 20 2.02 -16.56 -29.96
N SER A 21 0.78 -16.14 -30.27
CA SER A 21 -0.05 -16.70 -31.34
C SER A 21 0.30 -16.07 -32.70
N ALA A 22 -0.18 -16.68 -33.78
CA ALA A 22 -0.03 -16.13 -35.14
C ALA A 22 -0.71 -14.76 -35.28
N GLU A 23 -1.86 -14.57 -34.64
CA GLU A 23 -2.58 -13.29 -34.59
C GLU A 23 -1.70 -12.20 -33.93
N ARG A 24 -1.10 -12.51 -32.78
CA ARG A 24 -0.23 -11.58 -32.06
C ARG A 24 1.03 -11.22 -32.85
N ILE A 25 1.61 -12.16 -33.58
CA ILE A 25 2.71 -11.89 -34.53
C ILE A 25 2.25 -10.94 -35.64
N GLY A 26 1.05 -11.17 -36.17
CA GLY A 26 0.41 -10.33 -37.17
C GLY A 26 0.30 -8.89 -36.69
N GLU A 27 -0.15 -8.67 -35.46
CA GLU A 27 -0.23 -7.33 -34.83
C GLU A 27 1.14 -6.67 -34.72
N ILE A 28 2.13 -7.37 -34.16
CA ILE A 28 3.49 -6.86 -33.93
C ILE A 28 4.15 -6.43 -35.26
N LEU A 29 4.08 -7.29 -36.28
CA LEU A 29 4.72 -7.03 -37.58
C LEU A 29 3.91 -6.09 -38.46
N SER A 30 2.59 -5.95 -38.26
CA SER A 30 1.76 -5.02 -39.04
C SER A 30 1.71 -3.60 -38.46
N PHE A 31 2.25 -3.37 -37.27
CA PHE A 31 2.24 -2.08 -36.58
C PHE A 31 3.05 -0.99 -37.32
N ASP A 32 4.23 -1.32 -37.85
CA ASP A 32 5.03 -0.40 -38.66
C ASP A 32 4.90 -0.73 -40.17
N LYS A 33 4.73 0.30 -41.00
CA LYS A 33 4.74 0.18 -42.47
C LYS A 33 6.02 -0.49 -42.99
N ARG A 34 7.13 -0.38 -42.26
CA ARG A 34 8.43 -1.01 -42.56
C ARG A 34 8.43 -2.51 -42.29
N THR A 35 7.70 -2.98 -41.29
CA THR A 35 7.65 -4.39 -40.88
C THR A 35 6.49 -5.15 -41.52
N ARG A 36 5.46 -4.47 -42.00
CA ARG A 36 4.30 -5.11 -42.62
C ARG A 36 4.62 -6.07 -43.78
N PRO A 37 5.57 -5.76 -44.71
CA PRO A 37 5.96 -6.70 -45.77
C PRO A 37 6.66 -7.96 -45.23
N LEU A 38 7.25 -7.87 -44.03
CA LEU A 38 8.06 -8.91 -43.42
C LEU A 38 7.24 -10.08 -42.84
N LEU A 39 5.93 -9.89 -42.61
CA LEU A 39 5.06 -10.91 -42.01
C LEU A 39 5.00 -12.19 -42.83
N HIS A 40 4.86 -12.08 -44.15
CA HIS A 40 4.79 -13.24 -45.04
C HIS A 40 6.10 -14.03 -45.03
N ASP A 41 7.23 -13.34 -45.05
CA ASP A 41 8.56 -13.95 -45.06
C ASP A 41 8.89 -14.61 -43.72
N PHE A 42 8.48 -14.00 -42.60
CA PHE A 42 8.59 -14.58 -41.26
C PHE A 42 7.80 -15.90 -41.16
N LEU A 43 6.54 -15.92 -41.59
CA LEU A 43 5.69 -17.12 -41.53
C LEU A 43 6.19 -18.24 -42.45
N ASN A 44 6.90 -17.92 -43.53
CA ASN A 44 7.57 -18.91 -44.37
C ASN A 44 8.83 -19.49 -43.72
N ALA A 45 9.61 -18.65 -43.02
CA ALA A 45 10.80 -19.09 -42.29
C ALA A 45 10.46 -19.88 -41.02
N TYR A 46 9.35 -19.54 -40.35
CA TYR A 46 8.87 -20.17 -39.12
C TYR A 46 7.42 -20.67 -39.27
N PRO A 47 7.19 -21.73 -40.06
CA PRO A 47 5.84 -22.16 -40.42
C PRO A 47 5.03 -22.69 -39.22
N PRO A 48 3.73 -22.36 -39.12
CA PRO A 48 2.84 -22.96 -38.14
C PRO A 48 2.71 -24.47 -38.38
N ARG A 49 2.93 -25.28 -37.35
CA ARG A 49 2.65 -26.72 -37.37
C ARG A 49 1.13 -26.94 -37.38
N LEU A 50 0.63 -27.70 -38.35
CA LEU A 50 -0.80 -27.92 -38.59
C LEU A 50 -1.57 -28.63 -37.46
N HIS A 51 -0.89 -29.26 -36.49
CA HIS A 51 -1.52 -30.16 -35.50
C HIS A 51 -1.35 -29.72 -34.04
N ASN A 52 -0.56 -28.67 -33.77
CA ASN A 52 -0.44 -28.02 -32.46
C ASN A 52 -0.52 -26.52 -32.70
N GLU A 53 -1.14 -25.75 -31.79
CA GLU A 53 -0.96 -24.30 -31.78
C GLU A 53 0.54 -24.00 -31.66
N THR A 54 1.17 -23.64 -32.78
CA THR A 54 2.56 -23.24 -32.77
C THR A 54 2.64 -21.94 -32.02
N ARG A 55 3.39 -21.93 -30.93
CA ARG A 55 3.70 -20.71 -30.20
C ARG A 55 5.11 -20.28 -30.53
N TRP A 56 5.26 -18.99 -30.78
CA TRP A 56 6.54 -18.34 -31.04
C TRP A 56 6.91 -17.48 -29.85
N SER A 57 8.19 -17.10 -29.81
CA SER A 57 8.73 -16.17 -28.84
C SER A 57 9.07 -14.85 -29.50
N TYR A 58 9.18 -13.78 -28.70
CA TYR A 58 9.69 -12.49 -29.19
C TYR A 58 11.11 -12.63 -29.75
N ALA A 59 11.93 -13.52 -29.18
CA ALA A 59 13.27 -13.83 -29.66
C ALA A 59 13.25 -14.40 -31.08
N ASP A 60 12.30 -15.29 -31.42
CA ASP A 60 12.17 -15.82 -32.78
C ASP A 60 11.94 -14.67 -33.79
N ILE A 61 11.12 -13.68 -33.43
CA ILE A 61 10.83 -12.49 -34.27
C ILE A 61 12.07 -11.62 -34.40
N PHE A 62 12.67 -11.19 -33.29
CA PHE A 62 13.78 -10.23 -33.33
C PHE A 62 15.07 -10.83 -33.88
N GLN A 63 15.31 -12.12 -33.66
CA GLN A 63 16.43 -12.82 -34.29
C GLN A 63 16.23 -12.88 -35.80
N TRP A 64 15.03 -13.23 -36.26
CA TRP A 64 14.73 -13.23 -37.69
C TRP A 64 14.84 -11.84 -38.33
N VAL A 65 14.37 -10.79 -37.65
CA VAL A 65 14.52 -9.39 -38.11
C VAL A 65 16.00 -8.99 -38.20
N ASN A 66 16.84 -9.43 -37.26
CA ASN A 66 18.28 -9.17 -37.29
C ASN A 66 18.98 -9.92 -38.44
N GLU A 67 18.54 -11.13 -38.74
CA GLU A 67 19.13 -11.99 -39.80
C GLU A 67 18.65 -11.64 -41.21
N SER A 68 17.42 -11.15 -41.36
CA SER A 68 16.73 -11.05 -42.67
C SER A 68 16.59 -9.63 -43.24
N ALA A 69 16.74 -8.59 -42.41
CA ALA A 69 16.56 -7.19 -42.82
C ALA A 69 17.88 -6.41 -42.78
N ASP A 70 17.98 -5.28 -43.50
CA ASP A 70 19.15 -4.37 -43.42
C ASP A 70 19.44 -4.04 -41.94
N PRO A 71 20.55 -4.54 -41.36
CA PRO A 71 20.81 -4.43 -39.93
C PRO A 71 20.83 -2.99 -39.43
N ARG A 72 21.12 -2.01 -40.30
CA ARG A 72 21.16 -0.59 -39.94
C ARG A 72 19.78 0.05 -39.88
N GLY A 73 18.80 -0.46 -40.63
CA GLY A 73 17.44 0.06 -40.70
C GLY A 73 16.50 -0.52 -39.63
N THR A 74 16.79 -1.72 -39.11
CA THR A 74 15.90 -2.46 -38.22
C THR A 74 16.31 -2.50 -36.76
N LEU A 75 17.54 -2.06 -36.41
CA LEU A 75 17.97 -1.90 -35.01
C LEU A 75 17.05 -0.98 -34.20
N GLY A 76 16.44 0.02 -34.84
CA GLY A 76 15.45 0.91 -34.22
C GLY A 76 14.12 0.24 -33.87
N LEU A 77 13.86 -0.96 -34.41
CA LEU A 77 12.65 -1.75 -34.10
C LEU A 77 12.86 -2.67 -32.91
N MET A 78 14.10 -3.06 -32.61
CA MET A 78 14.42 -4.00 -31.54
C MET A 78 14.33 -3.33 -30.16
N PRO A 79 13.62 -3.94 -29.19
CA PRO A 79 13.60 -3.46 -27.81
C PRO A 79 14.97 -3.22 -27.22
N ARG A 80 15.11 -2.14 -26.46
CA ARG A 80 16.40 -1.83 -25.83
C ARG A 80 16.83 -2.93 -24.88
N LEU A 81 15.89 -3.57 -24.18
CA LEU A 81 16.16 -4.70 -23.29
C LEU A 81 16.32 -6.06 -24.00
N PHE A 82 16.12 -6.14 -25.32
CA PHE A 82 16.41 -7.37 -26.06
C PHE A 82 17.92 -7.45 -26.37
N PRO A 83 18.62 -8.52 -25.92
CA PRO A 83 20.04 -8.67 -26.21
C PRO A 83 20.25 -9.04 -27.68
N VAL A 84 21.07 -8.27 -28.38
CA VAL A 84 21.39 -8.55 -29.79
C VAL A 84 22.17 -9.88 -29.90
N PRO A 85 21.83 -10.79 -30.83
CA PRO A 85 22.47 -12.10 -30.93
C PRO A 85 24.01 -12.06 -31.08
N ASP A 86 24.53 -11.09 -31.82
CA ASP A 86 25.95 -10.93 -32.14
C ASP A 86 26.74 -10.14 -31.08
N ALA A 87 26.07 -9.61 -30.07
CA ALA A 87 26.72 -8.84 -29.01
C ALA A 87 27.59 -9.73 -28.11
N PRO A 88 28.75 -9.23 -27.63
CA PRO A 88 29.52 -9.91 -26.60
C PRO A 88 28.65 -10.22 -25.38
N ARG A 89 28.70 -11.45 -24.86
CA ARG A 89 27.89 -11.91 -23.71
C ARG A 89 28.60 -11.67 -22.37
N ARG A 90 29.21 -10.51 -22.20
CA ARG A 90 29.93 -10.16 -20.96
C ARG A 90 28.98 -9.51 -19.95
N PRO A 91 29.20 -9.69 -18.64
CA PRO A 91 28.48 -8.94 -17.62
C PRO A 91 28.61 -7.43 -17.85
N ALA A 92 27.52 -6.70 -17.70
CA ALA A 92 27.48 -5.26 -17.73
C ALA A 92 28.25 -4.67 -16.55
N ARG A 93 28.78 -3.45 -16.73
CA ARG A 93 29.50 -2.71 -15.69
C ARG A 93 28.60 -1.63 -15.10
N MET A 94 28.48 -1.58 -13.77
CA MET A 94 27.90 -0.43 -13.10
C MET A 94 28.88 0.75 -13.21
N LEU A 95 28.38 1.89 -13.72
CA LEU A 95 29.19 3.10 -13.91
C LEU A 95 29.15 4.00 -12.67
N PHE A 96 27.94 4.29 -12.16
CA PHE A 96 27.71 5.11 -10.98
C PHE A 96 26.27 4.93 -10.46
N ALA A 97 26.03 5.45 -9.26
CA ALA A 97 24.70 5.65 -8.68
C ALA A 97 24.49 7.15 -8.43
N THR A 98 23.28 7.67 -8.68
CA THR A 98 22.92 9.07 -8.42
C THR A 98 21.48 9.19 -7.96
N SER A 99 21.16 10.26 -7.22
CA SER A 99 19.77 10.61 -6.94
C SER A 99 19.22 11.54 -8.02
N VAL A 100 17.95 11.37 -8.37
CA VAL A 100 17.23 12.19 -9.35
C VAL A 100 15.82 12.42 -8.85
N GLU A 101 15.40 13.68 -8.76
CA GLU A 101 14.03 14.07 -8.50
C GLU A 101 13.30 14.33 -9.82
N VAL A 102 12.11 13.75 -9.97
CA VAL A 102 11.30 13.83 -11.20
C VAL A 102 9.90 14.32 -10.85
N GLY A 103 9.36 15.22 -11.68
CA GLY A 103 7.98 15.68 -11.58
C GLY A 103 7.72 16.75 -10.50
N ALA A 104 6.55 17.37 -10.55
CA ALA A 104 6.14 18.42 -9.59
C ALA A 104 5.80 17.87 -8.19
N GLY A 105 5.64 16.54 -8.06
CA GLY A 105 5.33 15.86 -6.79
C GLY A 105 6.57 15.44 -6.00
N GLY A 106 7.77 15.81 -6.44
CA GLY A 106 9.03 15.47 -5.76
C GLY A 106 9.33 13.97 -5.72
N GLN A 107 9.04 13.24 -6.80
CA GLN A 107 9.33 11.81 -6.85
C GLN A 107 10.85 11.59 -6.98
N GLU A 108 11.48 11.13 -5.91
CA GLU A 108 12.90 10.87 -5.86
C GLU A 108 13.24 9.41 -6.24
N PHE A 109 14.26 9.25 -7.07
CA PHE A 109 14.81 7.98 -7.50
C PHE A 109 16.30 7.90 -7.22
N VAL A 110 16.74 6.74 -6.76
CA VAL A 110 18.14 6.36 -6.89
C VAL A 110 18.30 5.59 -8.19
N VAL A 111 19.15 6.12 -9.08
CA VAL A 111 19.40 5.58 -10.42
C VAL A 111 20.77 4.91 -10.44
N HIS A 112 20.79 3.64 -10.81
CA HIS A 112 22.02 2.90 -11.12
C HIS A 112 22.26 2.92 -12.62
N ALA A 113 23.39 3.49 -13.04
CA ALA A 113 23.79 3.54 -14.44
C ALA A 113 24.61 2.31 -14.82
N TRP A 114 24.20 1.61 -15.87
CA TRP A 114 24.84 0.39 -16.36
C TRP A 114 25.31 0.54 -17.80
N GLU A 115 26.46 -0.06 -18.09
CA GLU A 115 27.04 -0.20 -19.42
C GLU A 115 26.90 -1.65 -19.89
N PRO A 116 25.88 -1.96 -20.72
CA PRO A 116 25.76 -3.29 -21.32
C PRO A 116 26.84 -3.50 -22.38
N SER A 117 27.20 -4.75 -22.63
CA SER A 117 28.22 -5.12 -23.60
C SER A 117 27.78 -5.06 -25.06
N ASP A 118 26.54 -4.66 -25.33
CA ASP A 118 25.93 -4.64 -26.67
C ASP A 118 26.19 -3.37 -27.48
N GLY A 119 26.81 -2.35 -26.88
CA GLY A 119 27.15 -1.10 -27.55
C GLY A 119 25.94 -0.23 -27.92
N ARG A 120 24.73 -0.53 -27.44
CA ARG A 120 23.49 0.21 -27.76
C ARG A 120 23.19 1.37 -26.78
N GLY A 121 24.21 1.85 -26.06
CA GLY A 121 24.12 2.92 -25.07
C GLY A 121 23.89 2.43 -23.64
N HIS A 122 23.91 3.34 -22.68
CA HIS A 122 23.77 3.01 -21.25
C HIS A 122 22.32 2.71 -20.88
N VAL A 123 22.11 1.87 -19.87
CA VAL A 123 20.78 1.59 -19.31
C VAL A 123 20.75 2.07 -17.87
N ALA A 124 19.67 2.76 -17.51
CA ALA A 124 19.41 3.22 -16.16
C ALA A 124 18.40 2.28 -15.49
N VAL A 125 18.69 1.84 -14.26
CA VAL A 125 17.72 1.16 -13.40
C VAL A 125 17.39 2.12 -12.25
N GLY A 126 16.15 2.61 -12.20
CA GLY A 126 15.69 3.57 -11.21
C GLY A 126 14.88 2.90 -10.10
N TYR A 127 15.27 3.12 -8.86
CA TYR A 127 14.55 2.67 -7.67
C TYR A 127 13.91 3.87 -7.00
N PRO A 128 12.59 3.91 -6.84
CA PRO A 128 11.94 5.02 -6.14
C PRO A 128 12.31 4.97 -4.66
N VAL A 129 12.58 6.12 -4.04
CA VAL A 129 12.74 6.20 -2.58
C VAL A 129 11.39 5.90 -1.93
N ARG A 130 11.40 5.25 -0.76
CA ARG A 130 10.20 4.75 -0.06
C ARG A 130 9.13 5.82 0.23
N ASP A 131 9.49 7.11 0.24
CA ASP A 131 8.62 8.24 0.60
C ASP A 131 7.94 8.90 -0.62
N CYS A 132 8.00 8.27 -1.79
CA CYS A 132 7.53 8.84 -3.06
C CYS A 132 6.33 8.05 -3.64
N PRO A 133 5.09 8.30 -3.16
CA PRO A 133 3.91 7.66 -3.72
C PRO A 133 3.72 8.03 -5.20
N GLY A 134 3.22 7.08 -5.98
CA GLY A 134 3.00 7.27 -7.42
C GLY A 134 4.28 7.23 -8.27
N ALA A 135 5.45 6.93 -7.70
CA ALA A 135 6.70 6.81 -8.45
C ALA A 135 6.78 5.53 -9.32
N THR A 136 5.86 4.57 -9.16
CA THR A 136 5.87 3.29 -9.88
C THR A 136 4.97 3.24 -11.12
N ASN A 137 4.60 4.39 -11.68
CA ASN A 137 3.73 4.50 -12.87
C ASN A 137 4.54 4.65 -14.18
N PRO A 138 3.95 4.35 -15.35
CA PRO A 138 4.65 4.40 -16.63
C PRO A 138 5.06 5.83 -17.03
N GLU A 139 4.29 6.86 -16.69
CA GLU A 139 4.62 8.27 -16.98
C GLU A 139 5.93 8.68 -16.32
N THR A 140 6.19 8.18 -15.11
CA THR A 140 7.41 8.49 -14.36
C THR A 140 8.63 7.85 -15.01
N ALA A 141 8.51 6.64 -15.57
CA ALA A 141 9.59 6.02 -16.35
C ALA A 141 9.95 6.89 -17.55
N GLN A 142 8.95 7.41 -18.28
CA GLN A 142 9.15 8.29 -19.43
C GLN A 142 9.80 9.62 -19.03
N ARG A 143 9.31 10.26 -17.96
CA ARG A 143 9.90 11.50 -17.44
C ARG A 143 11.34 11.28 -17.00
N LEU A 144 11.62 10.20 -16.28
CA LEU A 144 12.97 9.86 -15.84
C LEU A 144 13.91 9.67 -17.04
N LEU A 145 13.47 9.02 -18.12
CA LEU A 145 14.25 8.94 -19.37
C LEU A 145 14.52 10.34 -19.95
N GLY A 146 13.52 11.23 -19.96
CA GLY A 146 13.68 12.62 -20.41
C GLY A 146 14.70 13.44 -19.59
N HIS A 147 14.82 13.17 -18.28
CA HIS A 147 15.83 13.78 -17.42
C HIS A 147 17.24 13.18 -17.63
N LEU A 148 17.32 11.89 -17.98
CA LEU A 148 18.57 11.15 -18.14
C LEU A 148 19.03 11.12 -19.60
N SER A 149 19.50 12.26 -20.11
CA SER A 149 19.94 12.39 -21.52
C SER A 149 21.08 11.43 -21.95
N TRP A 150 21.80 10.83 -21.01
CA TRP A 150 22.85 9.84 -21.26
C TRP A 150 22.32 8.39 -21.36
N ALA A 151 21.09 8.13 -20.92
CA ALA A 151 20.50 6.80 -20.89
C ALA A 151 19.76 6.50 -22.21
N SER A 152 19.99 5.30 -22.75
CA SER A 152 19.27 4.77 -23.90
C SER A 152 17.96 4.07 -23.52
N ALA A 153 17.82 3.65 -22.26
CA ALA A 153 16.57 3.23 -21.66
C ALA A 153 16.62 3.38 -20.14
N VAL A 154 15.43 3.49 -19.55
CA VAL A 154 15.18 3.52 -18.11
C VAL A 154 14.26 2.36 -17.76
N ALA A 155 14.62 1.57 -16.75
CA ALA A 155 13.75 0.57 -16.14
C ALA A 155 13.43 0.96 -14.69
N ILE A 156 12.16 0.96 -14.30
CA ILE A 156 11.72 1.18 -12.92
C ILE A 156 10.74 0.07 -12.47
N PRO A 157 10.70 -0.34 -11.20
CA PRO A 157 9.71 -1.30 -10.70
C PRO A 157 8.27 -0.78 -10.83
N THR A 158 7.31 -1.64 -11.19
CA THR A 158 5.89 -1.25 -11.23
C THR A 158 5.18 -1.41 -9.87
N GLY A 159 5.73 -2.23 -8.98
CA GLY A 159 5.05 -2.67 -7.75
C GLY A 159 4.20 -3.94 -7.93
N ASP A 160 4.06 -4.43 -9.17
CA ASP A 160 3.30 -5.64 -9.48
C ASP A 160 4.20 -6.84 -9.71
N ASP A 161 3.59 -8.02 -9.63
CA ASP A 161 4.19 -9.27 -10.03
C ASP A 161 4.12 -9.53 -11.53
N ALA A 162 5.12 -10.23 -12.02
CA ALA A 162 5.12 -10.90 -13.30
C ALA A 162 5.45 -12.39 -13.12
N PRO A 163 4.85 -13.28 -13.93
CA PRO A 163 5.21 -14.69 -13.89
C PRO A 163 6.67 -14.89 -14.31
N THR A 164 7.33 -15.87 -13.70
CA THR A 164 8.59 -16.44 -14.18
C THR A 164 8.30 -17.64 -15.10
N GLY A 165 9.29 -18.09 -15.88
CA GLY A 165 9.15 -19.29 -16.71
C GLY A 165 8.90 -20.59 -15.92
N ASN A 166 9.17 -20.61 -14.61
CA ASN A 166 9.14 -21.80 -13.75
C ASN A 166 8.14 -21.70 -12.58
N ARG A 167 6.89 -21.27 -12.82
CA ARG A 167 5.78 -21.18 -11.84
C ARG A 167 6.03 -20.28 -10.60
N GLY A 168 7.15 -19.56 -10.53
CA GLY A 168 7.39 -18.51 -9.52
C GLY A 168 6.99 -17.12 -10.02
N VAL A 169 7.14 -16.11 -9.16
CA VAL A 169 6.93 -14.69 -9.50
C VAL A 169 8.25 -13.92 -9.47
N GLN A 170 8.32 -12.85 -10.26
CA GLN A 170 9.40 -11.86 -10.26
C GLN A 170 8.79 -10.46 -10.37
N PRO A 171 9.55 -9.39 -10.06
CA PRO A 171 9.06 -8.04 -10.24
C PRO A 171 8.73 -7.73 -11.70
N ALA A 172 7.62 -7.04 -11.94
CA ALA A 172 7.38 -6.33 -13.20
C ALA A 172 8.12 -4.99 -13.20
N VAL A 173 8.51 -4.52 -14.40
CA VAL A 173 9.17 -3.23 -14.59
C VAL A 173 8.55 -2.42 -15.73
N TRP A 174 8.46 -1.11 -15.57
CA TRP A 174 8.20 -0.16 -16.65
C TRP A 174 9.51 0.18 -17.32
N VAL A 175 9.53 0.12 -18.65
CA VAL A 175 10.72 0.38 -19.45
C VAL A 175 10.42 1.48 -20.45
N ALA A 176 11.08 2.63 -20.27
CA ALA A 176 11.06 3.70 -21.24
C ALA A 176 12.32 3.59 -22.12
N ASP A 177 12.15 3.43 -23.43
CA ASP A 177 13.27 3.36 -24.39
C ASP A 177 13.11 4.27 -25.62
N GLY A 178 12.11 5.15 -25.59
CA GLY A 178 11.88 6.16 -26.61
C GLY A 178 11.35 5.64 -27.94
N ARG A 179 11.12 4.32 -28.10
CA ARG A 179 10.53 3.74 -29.30
C ARG A 179 9.00 3.77 -29.22
N PRO A 180 8.28 3.98 -30.34
CA PRO A 180 6.84 3.77 -30.35
C PRO A 180 6.52 2.33 -29.89
N VAL A 181 5.57 2.17 -28.96
CA VAL A 181 5.28 0.89 -28.30
C VAL A 181 4.77 -0.13 -29.33
N VAL A 182 5.54 -1.20 -29.59
CA VAL A 182 5.21 -2.23 -30.61
C VAL A 182 4.58 -3.48 -29.98
N LEU A 183 4.79 -3.70 -28.67
CA LEU A 183 4.56 -4.99 -28.01
C LEU A 183 3.46 -4.98 -26.93
N GLY A 184 2.79 -3.85 -26.71
CA GLY A 184 1.67 -3.71 -25.77
C GLY A 184 0.40 -4.37 -26.29
N GLY A 185 -0.24 -5.21 -25.48
CA GLY A 185 -1.55 -5.77 -25.79
C GLY A 185 -2.60 -4.96 -25.07
N GLY A 186 -3.58 -4.42 -25.81
CA GLY A 186 -4.88 -3.99 -25.31
C GLY A 186 -4.99 -2.74 -24.42
N ASP A 187 -3.93 -2.30 -23.72
CA ASP A 187 -4.01 -1.08 -22.90
C ASP A 187 -3.69 0.16 -23.75
N ASP A 188 -4.74 0.74 -24.34
CA ASP A 188 -4.71 2.00 -25.12
C ASP A 188 -4.27 3.23 -24.28
N ASP A 189 -4.11 3.08 -22.96
CA ASP A 189 -3.80 4.16 -22.01
C ASP A 189 -2.30 4.31 -21.65
N LEU A 190 -1.39 3.50 -22.21
CA LEU A 190 0.04 3.62 -21.90
C LEU A 190 0.71 4.82 -22.62
N PRO A 191 1.58 5.58 -21.95
CA PRO A 191 2.39 6.61 -22.61
C PRO A 191 3.23 6.04 -23.75
N ALA A 192 3.23 6.73 -24.90
CA ALA A 192 4.10 6.38 -26.02
C ALA A 192 5.57 6.34 -25.59
N GLY A 193 6.28 5.24 -25.88
CA GLY A 193 7.68 5.09 -25.46
C GLY A 193 7.91 4.20 -24.24
N VAL A 194 6.85 3.72 -23.59
CA VAL A 194 6.93 2.94 -22.36
C VAL A 194 6.28 1.56 -22.53
N GLU A 195 6.95 0.52 -22.03
CA GLU A 195 6.47 -0.85 -22.10
C GLU A 195 6.56 -1.55 -20.74
N ARG A 196 5.59 -2.41 -20.43
CA ARG A 196 5.65 -3.33 -19.29
C ARG A 196 6.53 -4.54 -19.63
N CYS A 197 7.67 -4.66 -18.96
CA CYS A 197 8.60 -5.79 -19.08
C CYS A 197 8.71 -6.55 -17.74
N VAL A 198 9.53 -7.59 -17.70
CA VAL A 198 9.85 -8.32 -16.47
C VAL A 198 11.28 -8.04 -16.02
N TRP A 199 11.55 -8.13 -14.72
CA TRP A 199 12.90 -7.95 -14.16
C TRP A 199 13.95 -8.80 -14.88
N GLY A 200 13.59 -10.05 -15.21
CA GLY A 200 14.40 -10.98 -15.97
C GLY A 200 14.85 -10.46 -17.34
N ASP A 201 14.14 -9.53 -17.98
CA ASP A 201 14.58 -8.92 -19.25
C ASP A 201 15.76 -7.97 -19.04
N VAL A 202 15.70 -7.15 -17.99
CA VAL A 202 16.80 -6.26 -17.60
C VAL A 202 18.02 -7.08 -17.21
N ALA A 203 17.83 -8.09 -16.35
CA ALA A 203 18.87 -9.00 -15.93
C ALA A 203 19.50 -9.77 -17.10
N ASN A 204 18.69 -10.26 -18.05
CA ASN A 204 19.18 -10.99 -19.21
C ASN A 204 19.93 -10.10 -20.21
N LEU A 205 19.61 -8.79 -20.30
CA LEU A 205 20.44 -7.83 -21.02
C LEU A 205 21.78 -7.62 -20.30
N LEU A 206 21.74 -7.35 -18.99
CA LEU A 206 22.92 -6.93 -18.23
C LEU A 206 23.83 -8.08 -17.82
N ARG A 207 23.36 -9.33 -17.81
CA ARG A 207 24.13 -10.54 -17.47
C ARG A 207 24.87 -10.43 -16.13
N THR A 208 24.25 -9.75 -15.18
CA THR A 208 24.77 -9.50 -13.83
C THR A 208 23.61 -9.50 -12.84
N ASP A 209 23.93 -9.78 -11.58
CA ASP A 209 22.97 -9.65 -10.49
C ASP A 209 22.66 -8.18 -10.25
N LEU A 210 21.36 -7.87 -10.15
CA LEU A 210 20.85 -6.53 -9.90
C LEU A 210 20.25 -6.47 -8.49
N PRO A 211 20.42 -5.33 -7.80
CA PRO A 211 19.91 -5.18 -6.45
C PRO A 211 18.40 -5.03 -6.47
N TRP A 212 17.70 -5.94 -5.84
CA TRP A 212 16.29 -5.78 -5.56
C TRP A 212 16.09 -5.09 -4.21
N TRP A 213 15.36 -3.98 -4.22
CA TRP A 213 14.99 -3.21 -3.04
C TRP A 213 13.48 -3.34 -2.80
N PRO A 214 13.05 -4.15 -1.83
CA PRO A 214 11.64 -4.24 -1.45
C PRO A 214 11.08 -2.89 -1.04
N HIS A 215 9.79 -2.62 -1.33
CA HIS A 215 9.15 -1.31 -1.16
C HIS A 215 9.45 -0.63 0.19
N GLY A 216 9.34 -1.37 1.30
CA GLY A 216 9.57 -0.84 2.64
C GLY A 216 11.03 -0.67 3.06
N LEU A 217 11.99 -1.06 2.22
CA LEU A 217 13.43 -1.06 2.51
C LEU A 217 14.23 -0.16 1.54
N ARG A 218 13.56 0.69 0.75
CA ARG A 218 14.17 1.62 -0.21
C ARG A 218 14.70 2.88 0.47
N GLU A 219 15.74 2.70 1.29
CA GLU A 219 16.47 3.81 1.92
C GLU A 219 17.47 4.41 0.93
N ARG A 220 17.45 5.74 0.78
CA ARG A 220 18.17 6.47 -0.26
C ARG A 220 19.68 6.26 -0.17
N ASP A 221 20.27 6.44 1.00
CA ASP A 221 21.72 6.42 1.16
C ASP A 221 22.28 5.00 0.96
N ALA A 222 21.58 3.98 1.45
CA ALA A 222 21.88 2.57 1.20
C ALA A 222 21.86 2.23 -0.29
N MET A 223 20.84 2.70 -1.02
CA MET A 223 20.75 2.50 -2.47
C MET A 223 21.88 3.21 -3.24
N LEU A 224 22.31 4.40 -2.79
CA LEU A 224 23.41 5.15 -3.41
C LEU A 224 24.78 4.51 -3.17
N MET A 225 24.98 3.93 -1.99
CA MET A 225 26.23 3.29 -1.60
C MET A 225 26.41 1.89 -2.23
N TRP A 226 25.31 1.17 -2.49
CA TRP A 226 25.36 -0.20 -3.00
C TRP A 226 26.19 -0.34 -4.29
N ARG A 227 27.00 -1.41 -4.35
CA ARG A 227 27.78 -1.84 -5.50
C ARG A 227 27.58 -3.34 -5.79
N PRO A 228 27.87 -3.79 -7.02
CA PRO A 228 27.73 -5.21 -7.37
C PRO A 228 28.63 -6.09 -6.51
N GLY A 229 28.03 -7.05 -5.81
CA GLY A 229 28.70 -7.96 -4.90
C GLY A 229 28.67 -7.54 -3.42
N ASP A 230 28.09 -6.39 -3.09
CA ASP A 230 27.86 -5.99 -1.71
C ASP A 230 26.87 -6.96 -1.02
N ASP A 231 27.11 -7.20 0.27
CA ASP A 231 26.20 -7.97 1.10
C ASP A 231 24.89 -7.20 1.35
N PRO A 232 23.75 -7.89 1.52
CA PRO A 232 22.48 -7.25 1.85
C PRO A 232 22.57 -6.44 3.15
N LEU A 233 21.97 -5.25 3.17
CA LEU A 233 21.97 -4.36 4.34
C LEU A 233 20.75 -4.56 5.23
N ALA A 234 20.95 -4.48 6.54
CA ALA A 234 19.87 -4.40 7.51
C ALA A 234 19.26 -2.99 7.48
N ILE A 235 17.98 -2.87 7.11
CA ILE A 235 17.27 -1.58 7.04
C ILE A 235 16.01 -1.62 7.89
N THR A 236 15.77 -0.56 8.67
CA THR A 236 14.52 -0.40 9.40
C THR A 236 13.36 -0.21 8.42
N PRO A 237 12.33 -1.09 8.44
CA PRO A 237 11.19 -0.99 7.55
C PRO A 237 10.39 0.30 7.75
N ALA A 238 10.01 0.95 6.65
CA ALA A 238 9.11 2.11 6.64
C ALA A 238 8.43 2.26 5.27
N THR A 239 7.27 2.88 5.22
CA THR A 239 6.62 3.30 3.95
C THR A 239 6.20 4.76 4.04
N ALA A 240 5.86 5.39 2.92
CA ALA A 240 5.33 6.75 2.89
C ALA A 240 4.13 6.95 3.85
N GLU A 241 3.30 5.92 4.03
CA GLU A 241 2.10 5.96 4.89
C GLU A 241 2.39 5.58 6.35
N ARG A 242 3.46 4.80 6.60
CA ARG A 242 3.79 4.24 7.92
C ARG A 242 5.28 4.42 8.23
N ASP A 243 5.78 5.65 8.19
CA ASP A 243 7.14 5.97 8.62
C ASP A 243 7.22 6.17 10.14
N PRO A 244 7.91 5.29 10.89
CA PRO A 244 8.06 5.44 12.33
C PRO A 244 8.74 6.74 12.76
N ALA A 245 9.54 7.37 11.89
CA ALA A 245 10.22 8.64 12.19
C ALA A 245 9.23 9.78 12.48
N ALA A 246 8.03 9.75 11.89
CA ALA A 246 6.98 10.74 12.14
C ALA A 246 6.55 10.79 13.63
N LEU A 247 6.73 9.70 14.37
CA LEU A 247 6.43 9.66 15.81
C LEU A 247 7.54 10.29 16.67
N LEU A 248 8.74 10.45 16.14
CA LEU A 248 9.82 11.14 16.83
C LEU A 248 9.63 12.66 16.76
N ASP A 249 9.02 13.17 15.68
CA ASP A 249 8.80 14.61 15.47
C ASP A 249 7.85 15.26 16.49
N ILE A 250 7.03 14.47 17.18
CA ILE A 250 6.12 14.98 18.23
C ILE A 250 6.81 15.12 19.59
N LEU A 251 8.03 14.59 19.74
CA LEU A 251 8.80 14.66 20.98
C LEU A 251 9.52 16.00 21.09
N THR A 252 9.35 16.65 22.22
CA THR A 252 10.13 17.84 22.63
C THR A 252 11.14 17.44 23.71
N PRO A 253 12.14 18.27 24.04
CA PRO A 253 13.03 18.01 25.18
C PRO A 253 12.28 17.77 26.51
N ASP A 254 11.14 18.44 26.69
CA ASP A 254 10.32 18.37 27.90
C ASP A 254 9.29 17.22 27.90
N SER A 255 9.24 16.40 26.84
CA SER A 255 8.34 15.25 26.80
C SER A 255 8.61 14.27 27.94
N SER A 256 7.53 13.83 28.58
CA SER A 256 7.57 12.91 29.72
C SER A 256 8.21 11.57 29.36
N THR A 257 8.81 10.90 30.35
CA THR A 257 9.36 9.54 30.18
C THR A 257 8.29 8.56 29.73
N GLY A 258 7.06 8.71 30.20
CA GLY A 258 5.91 7.91 29.78
C GLY A 258 5.63 8.04 28.28
N LEU A 259 5.55 9.26 27.75
CA LEU A 259 5.30 9.50 26.33
C LEU A 259 6.43 8.94 25.45
N ARG A 260 7.69 9.17 25.85
CA ARG A 260 8.86 8.62 25.12
C ARG A 260 8.82 7.09 25.07
N HIS A 261 8.48 6.44 26.18
CA HIS A 261 8.32 4.99 26.24
C HIS A 261 7.18 4.50 25.35
N THR A 262 6.02 5.16 25.40
CA THR A 262 4.86 4.87 24.56
C THR A 262 5.20 4.99 23.07
N ILE A 263 5.88 6.05 22.66
CA ILE A 263 6.32 6.24 21.26
C ILE A 263 7.32 5.16 20.84
N ALA A 264 8.30 4.83 21.67
CA ALA A 264 9.25 3.76 21.38
C ALA A 264 8.56 2.39 21.23
N LYS A 265 7.48 2.14 21.99
CA LYS A 265 6.64 0.95 21.84
C LYS A 265 5.85 0.97 20.53
N MET A 266 5.26 2.11 20.17
CA MET A 266 4.55 2.31 18.89
C MET A 266 5.44 2.07 17.68
N ILE A 267 6.66 2.64 17.69
CA ILE A 267 7.66 2.45 16.64
C ILE A 267 7.93 0.96 16.45
N ARG A 268 8.20 0.22 17.52
CA ARG A 268 8.42 -1.24 17.45
C ARG A 268 7.21 -2.01 16.92
N THR A 269 5.98 -1.61 17.27
CA THR A 269 4.77 -2.21 16.73
C THR A 269 4.67 -1.99 15.23
N ILE A 270 4.89 -0.77 14.76
CA ILE A 270 4.85 -0.44 13.32
C ILE A 270 5.94 -1.19 12.56
N GLU A 271 7.17 -1.17 13.07
CA GLU A 271 8.29 -1.88 12.47
C GLU A 271 8.01 -3.39 12.37
N HIS A 272 7.47 -4.00 13.43
CA HIS A 272 7.08 -5.42 13.41
C HIS A 272 5.93 -5.70 12.43
N ASP A 273 4.90 -4.85 12.37
CA ASP A 273 3.81 -4.99 11.40
C ASP A 273 4.35 -4.94 9.96
N LEU A 274 5.28 -4.02 9.67
CA LEU A 274 5.93 -3.90 8.39
C LEU A 274 6.86 -5.09 8.10
N CYS A 275 7.52 -5.66 9.11
CA CYS A 275 8.27 -6.91 9.00
C CYS A 275 7.39 -8.10 8.59
N GLY A 276 6.10 -8.09 8.91
CA GLY A 276 5.15 -9.15 8.54
C GLY A 276 5.06 -9.41 7.03
N GLN A 277 5.48 -8.45 6.20
CA GLN A 277 5.57 -8.61 4.73
C GLN A 277 6.80 -9.42 4.29
N PHE A 278 7.70 -9.75 5.21
CA PHE A 278 8.99 -10.39 4.92
C PHE A 278 9.09 -11.78 5.58
N VAL A 279 9.02 -12.84 4.77
CA VAL A 279 9.22 -14.23 5.24
C VAL A 279 10.70 -14.57 5.17
N GLY A 280 11.33 -14.85 6.32
CA GLY A 280 12.77 -15.11 6.38
C GLY A 280 13.63 -13.91 5.97
N GLY A 281 13.12 -12.69 6.19
CA GLY A 281 13.82 -11.44 5.85
C GLY A 281 13.74 -11.03 4.37
N ARG A 282 12.88 -11.68 3.57
CA ARG A 282 12.69 -11.38 2.15
C ARG A 282 11.21 -11.23 1.83
N ASP A 283 10.91 -10.45 0.80
CA ASP A 283 9.59 -10.42 0.21
C ASP A 283 9.30 -11.72 -0.57
N GLN A 284 8.21 -11.73 -1.32
CA GLN A 284 7.74 -12.90 -2.06
C GLN A 284 8.66 -13.37 -3.21
N TYR A 285 9.68 -12.59 -3.58
CA TYR A 285 10.57 -12.95 -4.67
C TYR A 285 11.71 -13.85 -4.18
N ALA A 286 11.86 -15.02 -4.79
CA ALA A 286 13.02 -15.86 -4.55
C ALA A 286 14.24 -15.30 -5.31
N PRO A 287 15.46 -15.29 -4.73
CA PRO A 287 16.66 -14.93 -5.47
C PRO A 287 16.89 -15.87 -6.65
N PHE A 288 17.29 -15.30 -7.78
CA PHE A 288 17.69 -16.01 -8.99
C PHE A 288 18.80 -15.23 -9.70
N PRO A 289 19.53 -15.82 -10.66
CA PRO A 289 20.53 -15.06 -11.41
C PRO A 289 19.94 -13.80 -12.07
N GLY A 290 20.36 -12.64 -11.59
CA GLY A 290 19.80 -11.34 -11.98
C GLY A 290 18.97 -10.61 -10.94
N LEU A 291 18.62 -11.28 -9.84
CA LEU A 291 17.88 -10.69 -8.73
C LEU A 291 18.50 -11.13 -7.40
N THR A 292 19.12 -10.18 -6.72
CA THR A 292 19.64 -10.34 -5.36
C THR A 292 19.03 -9.28 -4.45
N HIS A 293 18.43 -9.68 -3.34
CA HIS A 293 17.95 -8.72 -2.32
C HIS A 293 19.11 -7.89 -1.79
N ALA A 294 19.04 -6.58 -1.94
CA ALA A 294 20.06 -5.66 -1.44
C ALA A 294 19.81 -5.24 0.02
N ALA A 295 18.64 -5.55 0.55
CA ALA A 295 18.29 -5.26 1.93
C ALA A 295 17.40 -6.34 2.55
N PHE A 296 17.43 -6.40 3.88
CA PHE A 296 16.53 -7.18 4.73
C PHE A 296 16.09 -6.34 5.93
N PRO A 297 14.94 -6.61 6.56
CA PRO A 297 14.47 -5.86 7.71
C PRO A 297 15.46 -6.00 8.88
N ALA A 298 15.85 -4.87 9.48
CA ALA A 298 16.82 -4.83 10.59
C ALA A 298 16.31 -5.46 11.89
N ILE A 299 14.99 -5.61 12.03
CA ILE A 299 14.36 -6.20 13.21
C ILE A 299 13.98 -7.64 12.91
N GLY A 300 14.51 -8.58 13.70
CA GLY A 300 14.11 -9.98 13.64
C GLY A 300 12.68 -10.16 14.12
N ASN A 301 11.96 -11.11 13.53
CA ASN A 301 10.57 -11.48 13.89
C ASN A 301 10.42 -12.13 15.29
N ASP A 302 11.44 -12.02 16.15
CA ASP A 302 11.61 -12.92 17.30
C ASP A 302 10.79 -12.50 18.54
N SER A 303 10.11 -11.36 18.52
CA SER A 303 9.13 -11.03 19.56
C SER A 303 7.99 -10.18 19.04
N THR A 304 6.77 -10.72 19.10
CA THR A 304 5.55 -9.94 18.86
C THR A 304 5.48 -8.81 19.89
N PRO A 305 5.45 -7.54 19.47
CA PRO A 305 5.37 -6.42 20.38
C PRO A 305 4.07 -6.49 21.16
N GLN A 306 4.14 -6.18 22.45
CA GLN A 306 2.94 -6.12 23.28
C GLN A 306 1.99 -5.05 22.75
N PRO A 307 0.67 -5.32 22.66
CA PRO A 307 -0.32 -4.32 22.31
C PRO A 307 -0.24 -3.10 23.22
N ARG A 308 -0.65 -1.94 22.67
CA ARG A 308 -0.80 -0.73 23.47
C ARG A 308 -1.96 -0.88 24.44
N THR A 309 -1.79 -0.37 25.65
CA THR A 309 -2.91 -0.23 26.59
C THR A 309 -3.78 0.97 26.19
N PRO A 310 -5.05 1.02 26.63
CA PRO A 310 -5.89 2.20 26.43
C PRO A 310 -5.24 3.49 26.97
N GLY A 311 -4.59 3.42 28.13
CA GLY A 311 -3.88 4.57 28.71
C GLY A 311 -2.69 5.06 27.87
N GLU A 312 -1.94 4.15 27.24
CA GLU A 312 -0.86 4.51 26.31
C GLU A 312 -1.41 5.19 25.04
N ALA A 313 -2.51 4.68 24.49
CA ALA A 313 -3.16 5.30 23.34
C ALA A 313 -3.73 6.68 23.69
N ALA A 314 -4.44 6.81 24.82
CA ALA A 314 -4.96 8.09 25.30
C ALA A 314 -3.83 9.11 25.56
N LEU A 315 -2.73 8.70 26.20
CA LEU A 315 -1.57 9.57 26.45
C LEU A 315 -1.01 10.15 25.15
N PHE A 316 -0.90 9.34 24.10
CA PHE A 316 -0.44 9.79 22.79
C PHE A 316 -1.45 10.72 22.11
N LEU A 317 -2.74 10.36 22.10
CA LEU A 317 -3.76 11.14 21.41
C LEU A 317 -4.01 12.51 22.08
N HIS A 318 -3.80 12.61 23.40
CA HIS A 318 -3.83 13.89 24.13
C HIS A 318 -2.53 14.70 24.02
N GLN A 319 -1.50 14.21 23.32
CA GLN A 319 -0.29 14.99 23.09
C GLN A 319 -0.62 16.20 22.23
N ARG A 320 -0.22 17.39 22.70
CA ARG A 320 -0.42 18.66 22.00
C ARG A 320 0.74 18.93 21.06
N VAL A 321 0.43 19.13 19.78
CA VAL A 321 1.40 19.39 18.73
C VAL A 321 0.91 20.61 17.94
N PRO A 322 1.51 21.80 18.12
CA PRO A 322 1.04 23.04 17.50
C PRO A 322 1.03 23.02 15.97
N ASN A 323 1.87 22.18 15.35
CA ASN A 323 1.89 22.02 13.90
C ASN A 323 0.91 20.90 13.49
N PRO A 324 -0.23 21.23 12.85
CA PRO A 324 -1.24 20.24 12.48
C PRO A 324 -0.71 19.21 11.48
N LEU A 325 0.28 19.55 10.64
CA LEU A 325 0.84 18.60 9.68
C LEU A 325 1.69 17.52 10.36
N ILE A 326 2.45 17.89 11.39
CA ILE A 326 3.22 16.93 12.19
C ILE A 326 2.26 16.03 12.97
N ALA A 327 1.25 16.63 13.60
CA ALA A 327 0.21 15.91 14.33
C ALA A 327 -0.56 14.92 13.45
N ALA A 328 -0.95 15.34 12.24
CA ALA A 328 -1.65 14.49 11.27
C ALA A 328 -0.77 13.32 10.81
N ARG A 329 0.50 13.56 10.48
CA ARG A 329 1.45 12.47 10.13
C ARG A 329 1.58 11.45 11.25
N ALA A 330 1.77 11.90 12.49
CA ALA A 330 1.84 11.02 13.65
C ALA A 330 0.55 10.22 13.86
N ALA A 331 -0.61 10.87 13.72
CA ALA A 331 -1.92 10.22 13.80
C ALA A 331 -2.10 9.12 12.75
N THR A 332 -1.75 9.38 11.48
CA THR A 332 -1.84 8.40 10.39
C THR A 332 -0.95 7.19 10.65
N VAL A 333 0.27 7.40 11.14
CA VAL A 333 1.26 6.33 11.36
C VAL A 333 0.87 5.44 12.54
N ALA A 334 0.52 6.03 13.68
CA ALA A 334 0.25 5.29 14.92
C ALA A 334 -1.22 4.87 15.10
N GLY A 335 -2.16 5.58 14.47
CA GLY A 335 -3.60 5.45 14.72
C GLY A 335 -3.98 5.72 16.18
N GLY A 336 -5.26 5.48 16.54
CA GLY A 336 -5.76 5.67 17.91
C GLY A 336 -6.17 4.38 18.63
N TYR A 337 -5.96 3.20 18.04
CA TYR A 337 -6.34 1.93 18.67
C TYR A 337 -5.65 1.69 20.02
N PRO A 338 -6.37 1.28 21.08
CA PRO A 338 -7.78 0.87 21.06
C PRO A 338 -8.81 2.00 21.33
N VAL A 339 -8.36 3.19 21.72
CA VAL A 339 -9.21 4.30 22.22
C VAL A 339 -10.02 5.02 21.13
N ALA A 340 -9.45 5.21 19.94
CA ALA A 340 -10.03 5.98 18.86
C ALA A 340 -9.64 5.36 17.51
N HIS A 341 -10.30 4.27 17.11
CA HIS A 341 -9.95 3.53 15.90
C HIS A 341 -11.07 3.47 14.85
N LEU A 342 -12.23 4.05 15.17
CA LEU A 342 -13.34 4.27 14.25
C LEU A 342 -13.80 5.73 14.37
N THR A 343 -14.45 6.26 13.35
CA THR A 343 -15.26 7.48 13.45
C THR A 343 -16.72 7.23 13.11
N TYR A 344 -17.62 7.74 13.94
CA TYR A 344 -19.02 7.93 13.55
C TYR A 344 -19.20 9.26 12.83
N VAL A 345 -20.00 9.26 11.76
CA VAL A 345 -20.36 10.44 10.97
C VAL A 345 -21.84 10.69 11.14
N ILE A 346 -22.16 11.57 12.09
CA ILE A 346 -23.53 11.90 12.48
C ILE A 346 -24.06 12.97 11.52
N LYS A 347 -24.87 12.56 10.56
CA LYS A 347 -25.54 13.44 9.59
C LYS A 347 -26.75 14.14 10.24
N PRO A 348 -27.27 15.23 9.66
CA PRO A 348 -28.44 15.93 10.18
C PRO A 348 -29.68 15.04 10.36
N THR A 349 -29.83 14.01 9.52
CA THR A 349 -30.91 13.02 9.60
C THR A 349 -30.83 12.17 10.86
N ASN A 350 -29.64 11.86 11.38
CA ASN A 350 -29.47 11.08 12.60
C ASN A 350 -29.86 11.90 13.86
N ARG A 351 -29.76 13.24 13.81
CA ARG A 351 -30.02 14.14 14.95
C ARG A 351 -31.47 14.13 15.43
N GLN A 352 -32.40 13.64 14.61
CA GLN A 352 -33.82 13.54 15.00
C GLN A 352 -34.07 12.44 16.04
N HIS A 353 -33.12 11.49 16.22
CA HIS A 353 -33.28 10.42 17.19
C HIS A 353 -32.95 10.91 18.61
N PRO A 354 -33.80 10.64 19.62
CA PRO A 354 -33.62 11.17 20.99
C PRO A 354 -32.27 10.86 21.63
N LEU A 355 -31.71 9.66 21.41
CA LEU A 355 -30.39 9.30 21.95
C LEU A 355 -29.26 10.16 21.34
N VAL A 356 -29.34 10.43 20.04
CA VAL A 356 -28.32 11.22 19.35
C VAL A 356 -28.40 12.68 19.80
N ASP A 357 -29.61 13.24 19.87
CA ASP A 357 -29.84 14.62 20.34
C ASP A 357 -29.40 14.80 21.81
N GLU A 358 -29.77 13.88 22.69
CA GLU A 358 -29.36 13.90 24.10
C GLU A 358 -27.83 13.87 24.24
N TRP A 359 -27.15 13.03 23.47
CA TRP A 359 -25.69 12.99 23.48
C TRP A 359 -25.07 14.29 22.94
N LEU A 360 -25.56 14.79 21.81
CA LEU A 360 -25.03 16.01 21.19
C LEU A 360 -25.19 17.25 22.07
N THR A 361 -26.32 17.38 22.78
CA THR A 361 -26.59 18.53 23.65
C THR A 361 -25.69 18.61 24.89
N ARG A 362 -25.07 17.49 25.29
CA ARG A 362 -24.14 17.46 26.43
C ARG A 362 -22.74 17.98 26.08
N LEU A 363 -22.38 17.95 24.81
CA LEU A 363 -21.04 18.30 24.34
C LEU A 363 -20.70 19.74 24.69
N ARG A 364 -19.40 19.98 24.96
CA ARG A 364 -18.86 21.31 25.28
C ARG A 364 -17.83 21.72 24.25
N PRO A 365 -17.70 23.02 23.93
CA PRO A 365 -16.61 23.49 23.09
C PRO A 365 -15.24 23.16 23.68
N ALA A 366 -14.33 22.68 22.85
CA ALA A 366 -12.95 22.43 23.25
C ALA A 366 -12.17 23.74 23.45
N SER A 367 -11.38 23.80 24.52
CA SER A 367 -10.43 24.89 24.75
C SER A 367 -9.43 24.98 23.59
N THR A 368 -8.91 26.18 23.30
CA THR A 368 -7.95 26.39 22.21
C THR A 368 -6.75 25.45 22.29
N SER A 369 -6.18 25.27 23.48
CA SER A 369 -5.03 24.37 23.70
C SER A 369 -5.32 22.90 23.46
N ARG A 370 -6.59 22.48 23.57
CA ARG A 370 -6.98 21.07 23.35
C ARG A 370 -7.11 20.77 21.85
N ARG A 371 -7.37 21.79 21.01
CA ARG A 371 -7.51 21.62 19.55
C ARG A 371 -6.22 21.13 18.88
N ASP A 372 -5.09 21.37 19.53
CA ASP A 372 -3.77 20.93 19.08
C ASP A 372 -3.46 19.47 19.44
N GLU A 373 -4.42 18.74 20.04
CA GLU A 373 -4.26 17.31 20.34
C GLU A 373 -4.25 16.46 19.06
N ILE A 374 -3.36 15.48 19.01
CA ILE A 374 -3.23 14.53 17.90
C ILE A 374 -4.56 13.84 17.59
N GLY A 375 -5.37 13.54 18.61
CA GLY A 375 -6.67 12.88 18.42
C GLY A 375 -7.67 13.64 17.56
N TYR A 376 -7.62 14.99 17.52
CA TYR A 376 -8.45 15.76 16.60
C TYR A 376 -7.98 15.63 15.15
N GLN A 377 -6.68 15.53 14.90
CA GLN A 377 -6.16 15.26 13.56
C GLN A 377 -6.49 13.84 13.12
N LEU A 378 -6.48 12.88 14.04
CA LEU A 378 -6.94 11.53 13.76
C LEU A 378 -8.42 11.52 13.33
N ALA A 379 -9.29 12.22 14.06
CA ALA A 379 -10.71 12.36 13.71
C ALA A 379 -10.91 12.93 12.30
N LEU A 380 -10.11 13.94 11.92
CA LEU A 380 -10.13 14.54 10.59
C LEU A 380 -9.61 13.60 9.50
N SER A 381 -8.59 12.79 9.79
CA SER A 381 -8.00 11.85 8.84
C SER A 381 -8.90 10.67 8.49
N MET A 382 -9.87 10.34 9.36
CA MET A 382 -10.80 9.22 9.19
C MET A 382 -12.10 9.62 8.46
N LEU A 383 -12.14 10.82 7.87
CA LEU A 383 -13.28 11.29 7.08
C LEU A 383 -13.53 10.38 5.85
N PRO A 384 -14.80 9.99 5.59
CA PRO A 384 -15.17 9.28 4.37
C PRO A 384 -14.77 10.07 3.12
N VAL A 385 -14.28 9.36 2.09
CA VAL A 385 -13.89 9.93 0.78
C VAL A 385 -15.04 10.68 0.10
N GLU A 386 -16.30 10.33 0.42
CA GLU A 386 -17.52 10.99 -0.06
C GLU A 386 -17.70 12.41 0.46
N LEU A 387 -17.07 12.75 1.59
CA LEU A 387 -16.93 14.12 2.11
C LEU A 387 -15.68 14.83 1.58
N GLY A 388 -14.94 14.18 0.66
CA GLY A 388 -14.02 14.75 -0.32
C GLY A 388 -12.77 15.46 0.21
N PRO A 389 -11.55 15.14 -0.29
CA PRO A 389 -10.38 15.99 -0.05
C PRO A 389 -10.50 17.39 -0.70
N ASP A 390 -11.41 17.57 -1.66
CA ASP A 390 -11.71 18.84 -2.32
C ASP A 390 -12.74 19.70 -1.57
N ASP A 391 -13.51 19.11 -0.65
CA ASP A 391 -14.31 19.87 0.30
C ASP A 391 -13.41 20.24 1.48
N HIS A 392 -12.65 21.32 1.30
CA HIS A 392 -11.93 22.04 2.36
C HIS A 392 -12.90 22.66 3.37
N LEU A 393 -13.87 21.90 3.90
CA LEU A 393 -14.67 22.30 5.02
C LEU A 393 -13.74 22.30 6.24
N ALA A 394 -13.12 23.46 6.48
CA ALA A 394 -12.43 23.72 7.72
C ALA A 394 -13.40 23.40 8.89
N PRO A 395 -12.93 22.72 9.94
CA PRO A 395 -13.72 22.46 11.14
C PRO A 395 -14.50 23.68 11.60
N THR A 396 -15.84 23.57 11.65
CA THR A 396 -16.70 24.63 12.18
C THR A 396 -16.68 24.64 13.71
N GLY A 397 -16.30 23.52 14.33
CA GLY A 397 -16.18 23.41 15.78
C GLY A 397 -15.37 22.20 16.25
N PHE A 398 -14.77 22.33 17.43
CA PHE A 398 -14.11 21.25 18.16
C PHE A 398 -14.82 21.09 19.50
N HIS A 399 -15.14 19.86 19.87
CA HIS A 399 -15.97 19.56 21.03
C HIS A 399 -15.33 18.49 21.90
N VAL A 400 -15.79 18.45 23.15
CA VAL A 400 -15.39 17.50 24.17
C VAL A 400 -16.65 16.95 24.83
N ASP A 401 -16.61 15.67 25.16
CA ASP A 401 -17.56 15.06 26.07
C ASP A 401 -17.02 15.18 27.50
N PRO A 402 -17.70 15.86 28.43
CA PRO A 402 -17.21 16.01 29.81
C PRO A 402 -17.11 14.67 30.55
N ASP A 403 -17.93 13.69 30.17
CA ASP A 403 -17.98 12.38 30.83
C ASP A 403 -17.13 11.32 30.10
N TRP A 404 -16.59 11.66 28.92
CA TRP A 404 -15.68 10.82 28.15
C TRP A 404 -14.53 11.65 27.56
N PRO A 405 -13.46 11.90 28.33
CA PRO A 405 -12.38 12.77 27.89
C PRO A 405 -11.58 12.20 26.71
N ASP A 406 -11.50 10.87 26.61
CA ASP A 406 -10.75 10.12 25.59
C ASP A 406 -11.52 9.98 24.25
N CYS A 407 -12.28 11.02 23.87
CA CYS A 407 -12.90 11.13 22.56
C CYS A 407 -12.63 12.50 21.94
N TRP A 408 -12.51 12.53 20.61
CA TRP A 408 -12.25 13.73 19.82
C TRP A 408 -13.42 13.94 18.86
N ILE A 409 -14.07 15.09 19.01
CA ILE A 409 -15.32 15.40 18.31
C ILE A 409 -15.13 16.67 17.49
N VAL A 410 -15.43 16.59 16.19
CA VAL A 410 -15.30 17.69 15.24
C VAL A 410 -16.63 17.93 14.55
N SER A 411 -17.01 19.21 14.38
CA SER A 411 -18.18 19.60 13.60
C SER A 411 -17.75 20.15 12.23
N LEU A 412 -18.44 19.73 11.19
CA LEU A 412 -18.34 20.20 9.80
C LEU A 412 -19.72 20.65 9.34
N GLY A 413 -20.03 21.93 9.53
CA GLY A 413 -21.38 22.45 9.34
C GLY A 413 -22.37 21.73 10.26
N GLU A 414 -23.33 21.02 9.68
CA GLU A 414 -24.35 20.23 10.39
C GLU A 414 -23.96 18.75 10.59
N THR A 415 -22.77 18.33 10.17
CA THR A 415 -22.25 16.97 10.40
C THR A 415 -21.34 16.98 11.62
N VAL A 416 -21.47 15.97 12.49
CA VAL A 416 -20.59 15.78 13.65
C VAL A 416 -19.83 14.48 13.49
N ILE A 417 -18.51 14.53 13.67
CA ILE A 417 -17.61 13.39 13.64
C ILE A 417 -17.12 13.13 15.05
N VAL A 418 -17.18 11.88 15.48
CA VAL A 418 -16.65 11.46 16.78
C VAL A 418 -15.80 10.22 16.63
N THR A 419 -14.60 10.25 17.20
CA THR A 419 -13.78 9.06 17.33
C THR A 419 -14.35 8.10 18.37
N CYS A 420 -14.39 6.81 18.06
CA CYS A 420 -14.80 5.77 18.98
C CYS A 420 -13.76 4.64 19.06
N GLY A 421 -13.72 4.00 20.23
CA GLY A 421 -12.82 2.91 20.55
C GLY A 421 -13.56 1.60 20.78
N VAL A 422 -12.86 0.65 21.40
CA VAL A 422 -13.42 -0.66 21.79
C VAL A 422 -14.27 -0.60 23.06
N SER A 423 -14.30 0.54 23.76
CA SER A 423 -15.06 0.73 25.00
C SER A 423 -15.42 2.20 25.20
N VAL A 424 -16.48 2.45 25.96
CA VAL A 424 -16.91 3.79 26.41
C VAL A 424 -17.09 3.78 27.94
N PRO A 425 -17.05 4.93 28.64
CA PRO A 425 -17.16 4.97 30.10
C PRO A 425 -18.61 4.79 30.61
N ALA A 426 -19.40 3.95 29.94
CA ALA A 426 -20.76 3.59 30.32
C ALA A 426 -20.78 2.66 31.55
N ARG A 427 -21.92 2.58 32.23
CA ARG A 427 -22.04 1.81 33.49
C ARG A 427 -23.29 0.94 33.54
N GLY A 428 -23.14 -0.25 34.14
CA GLY A 428 -24.22 -1.21 34.29
C GLY A 428 -24.46 -1.96 33.00
N VAL A 429 -25.68 -1.96 32.45
CA VAL A 429 -26.04 -2.74 31.25
C VAL A 429 -26.72 -1.88 30.18
N LEU A 430 -26.61 -2.28 28.92
CA LEU A 430 -27.36 -1.70 27.81
C LEU A 430 -28.87 -1.89 28.02
N ARG A 431 -29.64 -0.81 27.82
CA ARG A 431 -31.12 -0.82 27.91
C ARG A 431 -31.80 -0.55 26.58
N GLN A 432 -31.20 0.28 25.75
CA GLN A 432 -31.70 0.62 24.43
C GLN A 432 -30.51 0.85 23.51
N ALA A 433 -30.57 0.35 22.28
CA ALA A 433 -29.62 0.66 21.22
C ALA A 433 -30.35 1.28 20.03
N TYR A 434 -29.67 2.19 19.34
CA TYR A 434 -30.08 2.79 18.08
C TYR A 434 -28.98 2.56 17.06
N LEU A 435 -29.32 1.92 15.95
CA LEU A 435 -28.41 1.62 14.86
C LEU A 435 -28.91 2.36 13.62
N ALA A 436 -28.05 3.14 12.99
CA ALA A 436 -28.32 3.84 11.75
C ALA A 436 -27.08 3.84 10.86
N GLU A 437 -27.28 4.18 9.59
CA GLU A 437 -26.17 4.39 8.67
C GLU A 437 -25.27 5.53 9.18
N GLY A 438 -23.99 5.23 9.38
CA GLY A 438 -22.97 6.19 9.84
C GLY A 438 -23.00 6.55 11.33
N ALA A 439 -24.00 6.09 12.11
CA ALA A 439 -24.14 6.44 13.53
C ALA A 439 -24.83 5.33 14.34
N ALA A 440 -24.21 4.90 15.44
CA ALA A 440 -24.81 3.95 16.38
C ALA A 440 -24.62 4.43 17.82
N PHE A 441 -25.68 4.32 18.63
CA PHE A 441 -25.73 4.81 20.00
C PHE A 441 -26.45 3.82 20.90
N PHE A 442 -26.16 3.85 22.20
CA PHE A 442 -26.91 3.10 23.18
C PHE A 442 -27.10 3.88 24.48
N ARG A 443 -28.13 3.50 25.24
CA ARG A 443 -28.39 3.99 26.59
C ARG A 443 -28.07 2.89 27.59
N ASP A 444 -27.30 3.23 28.60
CA ASP A 444 -27.00 2.34 29.73
C ASP A 444 -28.09 2.38 30.81
N SER A 445 -27.97 1.50 31.79
CA SER A 445 -28.93 1.35 32.88
C SER A 445 -28.93 2.52 33.89
N LEU A 446 -27.92 3.38 33.87
CA LEU A 446 -27.89 4.61 34.65
C LEU A 446 -28.44 5.81 33.87
N GLY A 447 -28.91 5.59 32.63
CA GLY A 447 -29.48 6.61 31.76
C GLY A 447 -28.44 7.34 30.91
N GLY A 448 -27.15 7.00 31.01
CA GLY A 448 -26.11 7.58 30.18
C GLY A 448 -26.25 7.13 28.73
N VAL A 449 -26.14 8.06 27.79
CA VAL A 449 -26.15 7.77 26.35
C VAL A 449 -24.75 7.83 25.78
N TRP A 450 -24.37 6.88 24.94
CA TRP A 450 -23.00 6.75 24.43
C TRP A 450 -23.01 6.30 22.97
N PRO A 451 -22.04 6.73 22.16
CA PRO A 451 -21.74 6.08 20.89
C PRO A 451 -21.43 4.60 21.15
N LEU A 452 -21.85 3.73 20.22
CA LEU A 452 -21.60 2.30 20.36
C LEU A 452 -20.11 1.99 20.17
N PRO A 453 -19.41 1.32 21.11
CA PRO A 453 -18.06 0.85 20.85
C PRO A 453 -18.05 -0.21 19.73
N CYS A 454 -16.95 -0.31 19.00
CA CYS A 454 -16.81 -1.26 17.90
C CYS A 454 -15.52 -2.07 18.02
N LYS A 455 -15.53 -3.26 17.39
CA LYS A 455 -14.30 -4.01 17.18
C LYS A 455 -13.46 -3.33 16.09
N ARG A 456 -12.16 -3.62 16.09
CA ARG A 456 -11.24 -3.19 15.04
C ARG A 456 -11.70 -3.80 13.73
N TYR A 457 -11.91 -2.94 12.73
CA TYR A 457 -12.40 -3.33 11.41
C TYR A 457 -11.64 -4.52 10.85
N ARG A 458 -12.36 -5.63 10.62
CA ARG A 458 -11.87 -6.78 9.85
C ARG A 458 -12.61 -6.84 8.52
N PRO A 459 -12.00 -7.39 7.46
CA PRO A 459 -12.67 -7.57 6.16
C PRO A 459 -13.98 -8.39 6.22
N THR A 460 -14.25 -9.02 7.36
CA THR A 460 -15.41 -9.86 7.65
C THR A 460 -16.34 -9.24 8.70
N ASP A 461 -16.28 -7.93 8.96
CA ASP A 461 -17.21 -7.29 9.89
C ASP A 461 -18.64 -7.57 9.44
N THR A 462 -19.35 -8.37 10.23
CA THR A 462 -20.68 -8.90 9.89
C THR A 462 -21.73 -8.39 10.86
N ASP A 463 -23.00 -8.52 10.50
CA ASP A 463 -24.12 -8.34 11.44
C ASP A 463 -23.95 -9.17 12.73
N GLU A 464 -23.20 -10.28 12.66
CA GLU A 464 -22.84 -11.12 13.81
C GLU A 464 -21.87 -10.40 14.76
N ASP A 465 -20.88 -9.65 14.26
CA ASP A 465 -19.97 -8.87 15.10
C ASP A 465 -20.68 -7.73 15.84
N LEU A 466 -21.62 -7.07 15.15
CA LEU A 466 -22.50 -6.08 15.77
C LEU A 466 -23.40 -6.73 16.83
N ALA A 467 -23.96 -7.90 16.52
CA ALA A 467 -24.78 -8.63 17.46
C ALA A 467 -24.01 -9.07 18.70
N GLN A 468 -22.78 -9.54 18.51
CA GLN A 468 -21.90 -9.93 19.61
C GLN A 468 -21.51 -8.71 20.46
N THR A 469 -21.24 -7.57 19.84
CA THR A 469 -20.97 -6.31 20.53
C THR A 469 -22.14 -5.91 21.43
N LEU A 470 -23.36 -5.87 20.89
CA LEU A 470 -24.56 -5.57 21.68
C LEU A 470 -24.81 -6.61 22.77
N THR A 471 -24.54 -7.89 22.50
CA THR A 471 -24.67 -8.97 23.49
C THR A 471 -23.72 -8.77 24.68
N ARG A 472 -22.49 -8.31 24.43
CA ARG A 472 -21.54 -7.95 25.50
C ARG A 472 -22.05 -6.77 26.32
N LEU A 473 -22.52 -5.72 25.65
CA LEU A 473 -23.02 -4.50 26.31
C LEU A 473 -24.30 -4.75 27.13
N LEU A 474 -25.10 -5.75 26.76
CA LEU A 474 -26.25 -6.23 27.53
C LEU A 474 -25.84 -6.87 28.88
N VAL A 475 -24.59 -7.32 29.02
CA VAL A 475 -24.02 -7.88 30.25
C VAL A 475 -23.22 -6.82 31.02
N ASP A 476 -22.41 -6.03 30.32
CA ASP A 476 -21.64 -4.92 30.86
C ASP A 476 -21.48 -3.81 29.80
N ALA A 477 -22.15 -2.69 30.05
CA ALA A 477 -22.18 -1.51 29.18
C ALA A 477 -20.80 -0.87 28.98
N GLY A 478 -19.87 -1.03 29.93
CA GLY A 478 -18.52 -0.46 29.88
C GLY A 478 -17.48 -1.42 29.31
N ALA A 479 -17.90 -2.62 28.86
CA ALA A 479 -16.98 -3.67 28.44
C ALA A 479 -16.14 -3.28 27.22
N ASP A 480 -14.91 -3.78 27.20
CA ASP A 480 -14.10 -3.87 25.99
C ASP A 480 -14.70 -4.93 25.05
N VAL A 481 -15.26 -4.48 23.93
CA VAL A 481 -15.96 -5.33 22.97
C VAL A 481 -15.02 -6.26 22.17
N GLU A 482 -13.70 -6.11 22.31
CA GLU A 482 -12.69 -7.00 21.73
C GLU A 482 -12.04 -7.93 22.75
N SER A 483 -12.21 -7.70 24.05
CA SER A 483 -11.55 -8.52 25.07
C SER A 483 -11.85 -10.02 24.88
N PRO A 484 -10.82 -10.88 24.74
CA PRO A 484 -11.01 -12.33 24.55
C PRO A 484 -11.49 -13.02 25.83
N ASP A 485 -11.12 -12.48 27.00
CA ASP A 485 -11.49 -13.02 28.31
C ASP A 485 -12.98 -12.79 28.64
N ALA A 486 -13.64 -11.92 27.88
CA ALA A 486 -15.06 -11.60 27.98
C ALA A 486 -15.87 -12.12 26.76
N ALA A 487 -15.45 -13.25 26.18
CA ALA A 487 -16.18 -13.85 25.06
C ALA A 487 -17.60 -14.27 25.49
N VAL A 488 -18.60 -13.53 25.01
CA VAL A 488 -20.02 -13.87 25.16
C VAL A 488 -20.51 -14.52 23.86
N GLU A 489 -21.27 -15.62 23.97
CA GLU A 489 -21.98 -16.22 22.84
C GLU A 489 -22.97 -15.22 22.24
N THR A 490 -23.01 -15.11 20.91
CA THR A 490 -23.88 -14.17 20.20
C THR A 490 -25.36 -14.45 20.52
N ASN A 491 -26.11 -13.44 20.96
CA ASN A 491 -27.54 -13.58 21.17
C ASN A 491 -28.26 -13.74 19.82
N LEU A 492 -28.83 -14.93 19.58
CA LEU A 492 -29.49 -15.29 18.32
C LEU A 492 -30.71 -14.41 18.00
N LEU A 493 -31.48 -13.98 19.00
CA LEU A 493 -32.65 -13.10 18.77
C LEU A 493 -32.19 -11.73 18.27
N LEU A 494 -31.12 -11.21 18.87
CA LEU A 494 -30.55 -9.94 18.49
C LEU A 494 -29.91 -10.01 17.09
N TRP A 495 -29.21 -11.10 16.78
CA TRP A 495 -28.66 -11.32 15.45
C TRP A 495 -29.74 -11.39 14.37
N GLN A 496 -30.82 -12.15 14.60
CA GLN A 496 -31.96 -12.23 13.69
C GLN A 496 -32.65 -10.88 13.50
N GLN A 497 -32.80 -10.09 14.57
CA GLN A 497 -33.43 -8.76 14.50
C GLN A 497 -32.62 -7.78 13.65
N ILE A 498 -31.30 -7.80 13.75
CA ILE A 498 -30.40 -6.98 12.91
C ILE A 498 -30.50 -7.40 11.44
N GLN A 499 -30.50 -8.71 11.15
CA GLN A 499 -30.58 -9.20 9.77
C GLN A 499 -31.93 -8.93 9.10
N ALA A 500 -33.02 -8.97 9.86
CA ALA A 500 -34.38 -8.90 9.32
C ALA A 500 -34.89 -7.46 9.12
N SER A 501 -34.23 -6.46 9.73
CA SER A 501 -34.76 -5.10 9.80
C SER A 501 -33.87 -4.11 9.05
N PRO A 502 -34.42 -3.24 8.19
CA PRO A 502 -33.64 -2.18 7.56
C PRO A 502 -33.23 -1.12 8.59
N LEU A 503 -32.06 -0.50 8.39
CA LEU A 503 -31.64 0.68 9.15
C LEU A 503 -32.51 1.90 8.77
N PRO A 504 -32.83 2.80 9.71
CA PRO A 504 -32.44 2.76 11.13
C PRO A 504 -33.35 1.83 11.97
N ILE A 505 -32.78 1.19 12.99
CA ILE A 505 -33.48 0.30 13.94
C ILE A 505 -33.19 0.73 15.39
N ALA A 506 -34.21 0.62 16.25
CA ALA A 506 -34.07 0.69 17.70
C ALA A 506 -34.27 -0.71 18.31
N ILE A 507 -33.40 -1.10 19.23
CA ILE A 507 -33.43 -2.39 19.92
C ILE A 507 -33.56 -2.13 21.41
N HIS A 508 -34.55 -2.75 22.06
CA HIS A 508 -34.75 -2.66 23.51
C HIS A 508 -34.27 -3.93 24.20
N ALA A 509 -33.53 -3.79 25.30
CA ALA A 509 -32.97 -4.94 26.02
C ALA A 509 -34.04 -5.94 26.49
N ASP A 510 -35.23 -5.44 26.84
CA ASP A 510 -36.34 -6.27 27.33
C ASP A 510 -36.96 -7.16 26.24
N GLU A 511 -36.73 -6.86 24.96
CA GLU A 511 -37.24 -7.62 23.80
C GLU A 511 -36.32 -8.79 23.42
N VAL A 512 -35.03 -8.69 23.78
CA VAL A 512 -33.97 -9.62 23.33
C VAL A 512 -33.38 -10.43 24.48
N MET A 513 -33.67 -10.07 25.73
CA MET A 513 -33.30 -10.86 26.91
C MET A 513 -34.36 -11.91 27.20
N PRO A 514 -34.01 -13.20 27.32
CA PRO A 514 -34.98 -14.21 27.77
C PRO A 514 -35.48 -13.83 29.17
N HIS A 515 -36.79 -13.78 29.36
CA HIS A 515 -37.40 -13.50 30.66
C HIS A 515 -36.80 -14.45 31.71
N ARG A 516 -35.95 -13.93 32.60
CA ARG A 516 -35.54 -14.67 33.80
C ARG A 516 -36.81 -14.85 34.63
N GLN A 517 -37.39 -16.04 34.60
CA GLN A 517 -38.36 -16.46 35.60
C GLN A 517 -37.64 -16.38 36.96
N ALA A 518 -38.26 -15.62 37.86
CA ALA A 518 -37.74 -15.29 39.19
C ALA A 518 -37.55 -16.52 40.08
#